data_AF-A0A7V7DEM2-F1
#
_entry.id   AF-A0A7V7DEM2-F1
#
_cell.length_a   1.000
_cell.length_b   1.000
_cell.length_c   1.000
_cell.angle_alpha   90.00
_cell.angle_beta   90.00
_cell.angle_gamma   90.00
#
_symmetry.space_group_name_H-M   'P 1'
#
loop_
_entity.id
_entity.type
_entity.pdbx_description
1 polymer ?
#
loop_
_entity_poly.entity_id
_entity_poly.type
_entity_poly.pdbx_seq_one_letter_code
_entity_poly.pdbx_strand_id
1 'polypeptide(L)'
;MNTPIRLVEIRAGLHEAYGSVVFQFSKKYRYTRLKIINQEIRFKLMNTGTDLKPYRKYKTFDSWVRLDTNKNSIYVSIGLPEHFKKHVVIPLSNPYRLAVNLYIDKQGVKKPPMETAFPKETAAPKAPDAADAKPHEVPTLSAADIRQIDLITARIYSRKGLYKKSIHLYEQLRQRYPDDEEIWEDYIETLVNFSHYEQANSELEKLKRKNPSNLRGQRIQARVYQELHRHRWTFPIYEGILSQNRNDVGILSDYAYIRQDVGHWADALNYFSRVLELDTENRSALRGVHEILKEHRPNLQTGYSLNVQESGDARVQTIPVRYSRHITDQSRIDLNYSRIEIDRSTDTGIDGIHQIVNDAHLILHHQLNSKWEGSVGVGGYDGMGDGTSFFAGAGYSPWVNAFIRTSYVWSRPWFDPVDAANFDGTYNLWNASFDWSVDQTWGIFLGGERWDYFISDDRDYGKKSSFTGIITKRLWSQPDLSLSYAIYYSHFNYEDENFTPIDMIPTEVVHSLSGNFEYWPCTNWAIVLSGGRRWDVERSINSWYVLPGIRLRLGNRIESDISYEYSTEAGTAAGGKTGTLRVSSKFIF
;
A
#
# COMPACT_ATOMS: atom_id res chain seq x y z
N MET A 1 -11.50 40.39 -19.05
CA MET A 1 -12.96 40.22 -19.22
C MET A 1 -13.45 39.17 -18.22
N ASN A 2 -14.38 39.53 -17.33
CA ASN A 2 -14.86 38.61 -16.29
C ASN A 2 -15.95 37.71 -16.92
N THR A 3 -15.60 36.46 -17.28
CA THR A 3 -16.55 35.49 -17.85
C THR A 3 -17.78 35.33 -16.94
N PRO A 4 -19.02 35.22 -17.42
CA PRO A 4 -20.18 35.02 -16.55
C PRO A 4 -20.14 33.63 -15.86
N ILE A 5 -20.66 33.52 -14.63
CA ILE A 5 -20.80 32.21 -13.95
C ILE A 5 -21.88 31.43 -14.70
N ARG A 6 -21.59 30.19 -15.10
CA ARG A 6 -22.57 29.31 -15.74
C ARG A 6 -22.81 28.07 -14.91
N LEU A 7 -24.08 27.69 -14.77
CA LEU A 7 -24.48 26.36 -14.35
C LEU A 7 -24.33 25.44 -15.57
N VAL A 8 -23.36 24.53 -15.50
CA VAL A 8 -22.93 23.70 -16.64
C VAL A 8 -23.66 22.37 -16.65
N GLU A 9 -23.97 21.82 -15.48
CA GLU A 9 -24.59 20.51 -15.39
C GLU A 9 -25.43 20.35 -14.12
N ILE A 10 -26.49 19.54 -14.22
CA ILE A 10 -27.22 19.02 -13.07
C ILE A 10 -27.20 17.49 -13.15
N ARG A 11 -26.76 16.81 -12.10
CA ARG A 11 -26.83 15.36 -11.96
C ARG A 11 -27.68 14.99 -10.76
N ALA A 12 -28.31 13.83 -10.81
CA ALA A 12 -28.96 13.28 -9.62
C ALA A 12 -28.70 11.78 -9.53
N GLY A 13 -28.59 11.27 -8.30
CA GLY A 13 -28.35 9.86 -8.02
C GLY A 13 -29.01 9.45 -6.70
N LEU A 14 -29.47 8.20 -6.64
CA LEU A 14 -29.99 7.61 -5.40
C LEU A 14 -28.85 6.88 -4.68
N HIS A 15 -28.70 7.17 -3.39
CA HIS A 15 -27.83 6.47 -2.45
C HIS A 15 -28.68 5.73 -1.42
N GLU A 16 -28.08 4.85 -0.63
CA GLU A 16 -28.77 3.94 0.29
C GLU A 16 -29.78 4.64 1.24
N ALA A 17 -29.48 5.87 1.65
CA ALA A 17 -30.30 6.65 2.60
C ALA A 17 -30.83 8.00 2.06
N TYR A 18 -30.44 8.44 0.85
CA TYR A 18 -30.83 9.75 0.32
C TYR A 18 -30.72 9.83 -1.22
N GLY A 19 -31.56 10.67 -1.82
CA GLY A 19 -31.36 11.13 -3.21
C GLY A 19 -30.50 12.39 -3.22
N SER A 20 -29.49 12.46 -4.10
CA SER A 20 -28.64 13.66 -4.24
C SER A 20 -28.94 14.37 -5.54
N VAL A 21 -29.09 15.70 -5.49
CA VAL A 21 -29.17 16.60 -6.65
C VAL A 21 -27.95 17.51 -6.65
N VAL A 22 -27.09 17.38 -7.66
CA VAL A 22 -25.80 18.06 -7.75
C VAL A 22 -25.79 19.05 -8.91
N PHE A 23 -25.52 20.32 -8.60
CA PHE A 23 -25.36 21.41 -9.55
C PHE A 23 -23.87 21.69 -9.77
N GLN A 24 -23.36 21.67 -11.00
CA GLN A 24 -21.96 21.94 -11.33
C GLN A 24 -21.82 23.29 -12.04
N PHE A 25 -20.85 24.10 -11.60
CA PHE A 25 -20.64 25.46 -12.08
C PHE A 25 -19.29 25.62 -12.78
N SER A 26 -19.20 26.57 -13.69
CA SER A 26 -17.94 26.90 -14.39
C SER A 26 -16.90 27.54 -13.47
N LYS A 27 -17.33 28.20 -12.38
CA LYS A 27 -16.47 28.82 -11.37
C LYS A 27 -17.23 29.04 -10.05
N LYS A 28 -16.56 29.66 -9.06
CA LYS A 28 -17.11 29.98 -7.74
C LYS A 28 -18.47 30.67 -7.85
N TYR A 29 -19.47 30.11 -7.17
CA TYR A 29 -20.88 30.50 -7.24
C TYR A 29 -21.38 31.05 -5.89
N ARG A 30 -22.55 31.69 -5.90
CA ARG A 30 -23.25 32.17 -4.69
C ARG A 30 -24.72 31.81 -4.77
N TYR A 31 -25.31 31.42 -3.65
CA TYR A 31 -26.71 31.03 -3.57
C TYR A 31 -27.36 31.53 -2.27
N THR A 32 -28.67 31.74 -2.30
CA THR A 32 -29.45 32.10 -1.09
C THR A 32 -29.70 30.86 -0.23
N ARG A 33 -29.98 31.05 1.05
CA ARG A 33 -30.42 29.96 1.93
C ARG A 33 -31.60 29.20 1.32
N LEU A 34 -31.52 27.87 1.33
CA LEU A 34 -32.58 26.99 0.85
C LEU A 34 -33.78 27.08 1.81
N LYS A 35 -34.98 27.25 1.25
CA LYS A 35 -36.25 27.28 1.99
C LYS A 35 -37.17 26.19 1.47
N ILE A 36 -37.89 25.52 2.37
CA ILE A 36 -38.94 24.58 2.00
C ILE A 36 -40.25 25.36 1.88
N ILE A 37 -40.89 25.32 0.71
CA ILE A 37 -42.17 25.99 0.42
C ILE A 37 -42.98 25.04 -0.45
N ASN A 38 -44.22 24.71 -0.06
CA ASN A 38 -45.15 23.87 -0.83
C ASN A 38 -44.53 22.56 -1.37
N GLN A 39 -43.94 21.75 -0.49
CA GLN A 39 -43.25 20.49 -0.84
C GLN A 39 -42.07 20.63 -1.84
N GLU A 40 -41.50 21.83 -1.97
CA GLU A 40 -40.32 22.08 -2.79
C GLU A 40 -39.23 22.77 -1.97
N ILE A 41 -37.96 22.46 -2.26
CA ILE A 41 -36.84 23.29 -1.83
C ILE A 41 -36.60 24.38 -2.87
N ARG A 42 -36.63 25.63 -2.44
CA ARG A 42 -36.41 26.81 -3.29
C ARG A 42 -35.19 27.60 -2.87
N PHE A 43 -34.37 28.00 -3.84
CA PHE A 43 -33.24 28.89 -3.64
C PHE A 43 -32.88 29.64 -4.93
N LYS A 44 -32.11 30.71 -4.80
CA LYS A 44 -31.66 31.54 -5.92
C LYS A 44 -30.15 31.40 -6.10
N LEU A 45 -29.73 31.08 -7.31
CA LEU A 45 -28.34 31.17 -7.78
C LEU A 45 -28.08 32.58 -8.29
N MET A 46 -27.15 33.28 -7.65
CA MET A 46 -26.85 34.69 -7.92
C MET A 46 -25.83 34.81 -9.04
N ASN A 47 -25.99 35.79 -9.93
CA ASN A 47 -25.07 36.09 -11.04
C ASN A 47 -24.72 34.88 -11.90
N THR A 48 -25.67 33.95 -12.08
CA THR A 48 -25.48 32.66 -12.75
C THR A 48 -26.41 32.56 -13.95
N GLY A 49 -25.88 32.17 -15.11
CA GLY A 49 -26.65 31.81 -16.31
C GLY A 49 -26.61 30.30 -16.58
N THR A 50 -27.47 29.80 -17.46
CA THR A 50 -27.52 28.38 -17.84
C THR A 50 -28.11 28.22 -19.23
N ASP A 51 -27.64 27.20 -19.97
CA ASP A 51 -28.28 26.73 -21.22
C ASP A 51 -29.01 25.39 -21.00
N LEU A 52 -29.06 24.92 -19.74
CA LEU A 52 -29.75 23.69 -19.38
C LEU A 52 -31.27 23.86 -19.49
N LYS A 53 -31.95 22.75 -19.76
CA LYS A 53 -33.41 22.71 -19.85
C LYS A 53 -34.06 23.23 -18.55
N PRO A 54 -35.15 24.02 -18.63
CA PRO A 54 -35.82 24.60 -17.47
C PRO A 54 -36.41 23.57 -16.50
N TYR A 55 -36.65 22.33 -16.93
CA TYR A 55 -37.23 21.28 -16.09
C TYR A 55 -36.57 19.93 -16.35
N ARG A 56 -36.35 19.16 -15.29
CA ARG A 56 -35.86 17.78 -15.34
C ARG A 56 -36.45 16.95 -14.21
N LYS A 57 -37.13 15.84 -14.54
CA LYS A 57 -37.53 14.79 -13.59
C LYS A 57 -36.49 13.66 -13.57
N TYR A 58 -36.21 13.11 -12.40
CA TYR A 58 -35.21 12.05 -12.23
C TYR A 58 -35.82 10.65 -12.30
N LYS A 59 -35.09 9.71 -12.90
CA LYS A 59 -35.51 8.30 -13.00
C LYS A 59 -35.09 7.46 -11.78
N THR A 60 -34.05 7.90 -11.08
CA THR A 60 -33.38 7.12 -10.02
C THR A 60 -34.04 7.28 -8.65
N PHE A 61 -34.77 8.37 -8.42
CA PHE A 61 -35.60 8.58 -7.22
C PHE A 61 -36.66 9.65 -7.53
N ASP A 62 -37.78 9.62 -6.79
CA ASP A 62 -38.93 10.49 -7.07
C ASP A 62 -38.67 11.93 -6.64
N SER A 63 -38.08 12.70 -7.56
CA SER A 63 -37.80 14.12 -7.41
C SER A 63 -37.57 14.74 -8.80
N TRP A 64 -37.56 16.06 -8.84
CA TRP A 64 -37.39 16.84 -10.05
C TRP A 64 -36.75 18.20 -9.72
N VAL A 65 -36.20 18.87 -10.74
CA VAL A 65 -35.69 20.23 -10.64
C VAL A 65 -36.31 21.12 -11.71
N ARG A 66 -36.73 22.33 -11.30
CA ARG A 66 -37.12 23.44 -12.19
C ARG A 66 -36.16 24.61 -12.01
N LEU A 67 -35.81 25.26 -13.13
CA LEU A 67 -34.96 26.43 -13.23
C LEU A 67 -35.77 27.56 -13.90
N ASP A 68 -35.98 28.66 -13.18
CA ASP A 68 -36.60 29.87 -13.71
C ASP A 68 -35.53 30.98 -13.81
N THR A 69 -35.14 31.33 -15.04
CA THR A 69 -34.05 32.28 -15.31
C THR A 69 -34.56 33.73 -15.41
N ASN A 70 -33.94 34.66 -14.69
CA ASN A 70 -34.25 36.10 -14.79
C ASN A 70 -32.98 36.96 -14.73
N LYS A 71 -32.71 37.73 -15.81
CA LYS A 71 -31.75 38.85 -15.99
C LYS A 71 -30.30 38.75 -15.46
N ASN A 72 -29.93 37.70 -14.71
CA ASN A 72 -28.61 37.23 -14.27
C ASN A 72 -28.70 36.28 -13.04
N SER A 73 -29.86 35.70 -12.74
CA SER A 73 -30.01 34.74 -11.64
C SER A 73 -30.93 33.60 -12.05
N ILE A 74 -30.75 32.45 -11.41
CA ILE A 74 -31.59 31.26 -11.63
C ILE A 74 -32.32 30.98 -10.32
N TYR A 75 -33.64 30.96 -10.37
CA TYR A 75 -34.47 30.46 -9.28
C TYR A 75 -34.60 28.95 -9.45
N VAL A 76 -34.16 28.19 -8.46
CA VAL A 76 -34.14 26.73 -8.47
C VAL A 76 -35.24 26.23 -7.55
N SER A 77 -36.08 25.32 -8.05
CA SER A 77 -37.05 24.56 -7.26
C SER A 77 -36.72 23.07 -7.37
N ILE A 78 -36.61 22.37 -6.24
CA ILE A 78 -36.39 20.91 -6.17
C ILE A 78 -37.61 20.28 -5.52
N GLY A 79 -38.28 19.34 -6.20
CA GLY A 79 -39.40 18.60 -5.63
C GLY A 79 -38.97 17.66 -4.51
N LEU A 80 -39.67 17.67 -3.38
CA LEU A 80 -39.42 16.76 -2.27
C LEU A 80 -40.06 15.38 -2.51
N PRO A 81 -39.36 14.28 -2.20
CA PRO A 81 -39.92 12.92 -2.29
C PRO A 81 -41.00 12.66 -1.21
N GLU A 82 -41.86 11.67 -1.44
CA GLU A 82 -43.06 11.34 -0.64
C GLU A 82 -42.80 11.01 0.84
N HIS A 83 -41.55 10.73 1.24
CA HIS A 83 -41.15 10.54 2.65
C HIS A 83 -39.91 11.37 3.03
N PHE A 84 -39.84 12.60 2.54
CA PHE A 84 -38.76 13.52 2.86
C PHE A 84 -38.67 13.81 4.36
N LYS A 85 -37.49 13.57 4.93
CA LYS A 85 -37.20 13.83 6.35
C LYS A 85 -36.41 15.12 6.57
N LYS A 86 -35.29 15.26 5.85
CA LYS A 86 -34.39 16.42 5.95
C LYS A 86 -33.55 16.57 4.69
N HIS A 87 -33.00 17.77 4.49
CA HIS A 87 -32.01 18.02 3.45
C HIS A 87 -30.66 18.42 4.03
N VAL A 88 -29.58 18.06 3.33
CA VAL A 88 -28.22 18.50 3.63
C VAL A 88 -27.63 19.14 2.38
N VAL A 89 -27.02 20.31 2.55
CA VAL A 89 -26.42 21.07 1.45
C VAL A 89 -24.90 21.02 1.60
N ILE A 90 -24.20 20.55 0.56
CA ILE A 90 -22.76 20.37 0.57
C ILE A 90 -22.16 21.18 -0.59
N PRO A 91 -21.53 22.33 -0.30
CA PRO A 91 -20.72 23.04 -1.29
C PRO A 91 -19.35 22.37 -1.46
N LEU A 92 -18.92 22.21 -2.71
CA LEU A 92 -17.64 21.60 -3.09
C LEU A 92 -16.88 22.61 -3.98
N SER A 93 -15.57 22.73 -3.75
CA SER A 93 -14.73 23.74 -4.41
C SER A 93 -13.90 23.21 -5.60
N ASN A 94 -13.72 21.89 -5.74
CA ASN A 94 -12.93 21.30 -6.82
C ASN A 94 -13.49 19.93 -7.28
N PRO A 95 -14.26 19.86 -8.38
CA PRO A 95 -14.82 20.98 -9.15
C PRO A 95 -15.93 21.73 -8.39
N TYR A 96 -16.25 22.96 -8.80
CA TYR A 96 -17.28 23.80 -8.17
C TYR A 96 -18.67 23.17 -8.27
N ARG A 97 -19.17 22.58 -7.18
CA ARG A 97 -20.47 21.88 -7.14
C ARG A 97 -21.26 22.20 -5.88
N LEU A 98 -22.58 22.26 -6.03
CA LEU A 98 -23.53 22.31 -4.92
C LEU A 98 -24.34 21.01 -4.90
N ALA A 99 -24.14 20.16 -3.91
CA ALA A 99 -24.96 18.96 -3.71
C ALA A 99 -26.08 19.24 -2.70
N VAL A 100 -27.30 18.86 -3.04
CA VAL A 100 -28.47 18.89 -2.17
C VAL A 100 -28.93 17.45 -1.96
N ASN A 101 -28.65 16.90 -0.79
CA ASN A 101 -29.04 15.54 -0.40
C ASN A 101 -30.42 15.57 0.26
N LEU A 102 -31.35 14.75 -0.20
CA LEU A 102 -32.72 14.59 0.28
C LEU A 102 -32.86 13.23 0.96
N TYR A 103 -32.92 13.20 2.29
CA TYR A 103 -33.04 11.97 3.07
C TYR A 103 -34.50 11.52 3.15
N ILE A 104 -34.74 10.22 2.96
CA ILE A 104 -36.07 9.58 2.91
C ILE A 104 -36.17 8.56 4.04
N ASP A 105 -37.29 8.50 4.76
CA ASP A 105 -37.54 7.48 5.79
C ASP A 105 -37.99 6.16 5.12
N LYS A 106 -37.28 5.04 5.36
CA LYS A 106 -37.61 3.75 4.76
C LYS A 106 -38.54 2.96 5.69
N GLN A 107 -39.85 3.10 5.51
CA GLN A 107 -40.83 2.11 5.95
C GLN A 107 -41.75 1.70 4.79
N GLY A 108 -41.66 0.44 4.37
CA GLY A 108 -42.70 -0.34 3.69
C GLY A 108 -43.19 0.13 2.31
N VAL A 109 -42.48 -0.22 1.22
CA VAL A 109 -43.00 -0.06 -0.15
C VAL A 109 -43.70 -1.34 -0.62
N LYS A 110 -45.03 -1.30 -0.74
CA LYS A 110 -45.81 -2.16 -1.65
C LYS A 110 -46.22 -1.33 -2.88
N LYS A 111 -45.90 -1.80 -4.10
CA LYS A 111 -46.55 -1.40 -5.38
C LYS A 111 -47.94 -2.06 -5.47
N PRO A 112 -48.92 -1.66 -6.33
CA PRO A 112 -48.93 -0.81 -7.55
C PRO A 112 -50.20 0.12 -7.61
N PRO A 113 -50.83 0.55 -8.74
CA PRO A 113 -50.44 0.71 -10.15
C PRO A 113 -50.63 2.16 -10.70
N MET A 114 -50.22 2.33 -11.94
CA MET A 114 -50.26 3.54 -12.76
C MET A 114 -51.69 3.77 -13.30
N GLU A 115 -52.29 4.93 -13.02
CA GLU A 115 -53.48 5.40 -13.76
C GLU A 115 -53.54 6.93 -13.86
N THR A 116 -54.06 7.36 -15.00
CA THR A 116 -54.16 8.69 -15.56
C THR A 116 -55.21 9.58 -14.89
N ALA A 117 -54.88 10.83 -14.57
CA ALA A 117 -55.73 12.02 -14.78
C ALA A 117 -55.08 13.27 -14.18
N PHE A 118 -55.02 14.35 -14.96
CA PHE A 118 -54.86 15.70 -14.41
C PHE A 118 -56.26 16.26 -14.09
N PRO A 119 -56.50 16.79 -12.88
CA PRO A 119 -57.50 17.82 -12.67
C PRO A 119 -56.85 19.21 -12.64
N LYS A 120 -57.56 20.15 -13.26
CA LYS A 120 -57.22 21.55 -13.49
C LYS A 120 -57.05 22.35 -12.20
N GLU A 121 -56.15 23.34 -12.26
CA GLU A 121 -56.05 24.47 -11.35
C GLU A 121 -57.42 25.13 -11.09
N THR A 122 -57.80 25.24 -9.82
CA THR A 122 -58.71 26.27 -9.32
C THR A 122 -57.99 27.11 -8.27
N ALA A 123 -58.24 28.41 -8.36
CA ALA A 123 -57.49 29.48 -7.73
C ALA A 123 -57.35 29.38 -6.20
N ALA A 124 -56.16 29.74 -5.71
CA ALA A 124 -55.87 29.90 -4.29
C ALA A 124 -56.69 31.06 -3.67
N PRO A 125 -57.25 30.92 -2.45
CA PRO A 125 -57.75 32.05 -1.69
C PRO A 125 -56.59 32.89 -1.14
N LYS A 126 -56.80 34.22 -1.08
CA LYS A 126 -55.84 35.20 -0.56
C LYS A 126 -55.48 34.92 0.90
N ALA A 127 -54.19 35.07 1.24
CA ALA A 127 -53.66 34.96 2.61
C ALA A 127 -54.18 36.11 3.51
N PRO A 128 -54.48 35.85 4.79
CA PRO A 128 -54.78 36.90 5.77
C PRO A 128 -53.51 37.57 6.30
N ASP A 129 -53.69 38.82 6.73
CA ASP A 129 -52.65 39.79 7.10
C ASP A 129 -51.76 39.38 8.29
N ALA A 130 -50.49 39.77 8.17
CA ALA A 130 -49.38 39.47 9.07
C ALA A 130 -49.34 40.40 10.29
N ALA A 131 -50.32 40.31 11.20
CA ALA A 131 -50.35 41.13 12.42
C ALA A 131 -50.18 40.37 13.75
N ASP A 132 -50.23 39.02 13.81
CA ASP A 132 -50.28 38.29 15.09
C ASP A 132 -49.21 37.19 15.30
N ALA A 133 -48.03 37.29 14.67
CA ALA A 133 -46.96 36.32 14.92
C ALA A 133 -46.15 36.68 16.19
N LYS A 134 -46.44 35.99 17.31
CA LYS A 134 -45.59 35.99 18.51
C LYS A 134 -44.15 35.52 18.17
N PRO A 135 -43.10 36.08 18.81
CA PRO A 135 -41.72 35.73 18.49
C PRO A 135 -41.42 34.25 18.81
N HIS A 136 -40.80 33.55 17.85
CA HIS A 136 -40.31 32.19 18.01
C HIS A 136 -39.07 32.17 18.93
N GLU A 137 -39.12 31.40 20.01
CA GLU A 137 -37.97 31.09 20.86
C GLU A 137 -36.89 30.30 20.09
N VAL A 138 -35.63 30.69 20.28
CA VAL A 138 -34.46 29.97 19.76
C VAL A 138 -34.29 28.68 20.57
N PRO A 139 -34.17 27.48 19.96
CA PRO A 139 -34.02 26.25 20.73
C PRO A 139 -32.66 26.25 21.45
N THR A 140 -32.71 26.28 22.78
CA THR A 140 -31.55 26.05 23.65
C THR A 140 -31.07 24.61 23.48
N LEU A 141 -29.80 24.43 23.10
CA LEU A 141 -29.15 23.11 22.97
C LEU A 141 -29.32 22.30 24.26
N SER A 142 -29.76 21.05 24.15
CA SER A 142 -29.91 20.18 25.32
C SER A 142 -28.52 19.80 25.87
N ALA A 143 -28.45 19.41 27.15
CA ALA A 143 -27.21 18.91 27.74
C ALA A 143 -26.65 17.68 27.01
N ALA A 144 -27.50 16.86 26.39
CA ALA A 144 -27.11 15.72 25.56
C ALA A 144 -26.48 16.17 24.24
N ASP A 145 -27.02 17.22 23.61
CA ASP A 145 -26.43 17.81 22.40
C ASP A 145 -25.04 18.38 22.68
N ILE A 146 -24.88 19.07 23.82
CA ILE A 146 -23.59 19.62 24.25
C ILE A 146 -22.57 18.49 24.50
N ARG A 147 -22.96 17.45 25.26
CA ARG A 147 -22.12 16.25 25.49
C ARG A 147 -21.61 15.66 24.17
N GLN A 148 -22.51 15.50 23.20
CA GLN A 148 -22.18 14.87 21.92
C GLN A 148 -21.33 15.77 21.03
N ILE A 149 -21.55 17.09 21.04
CA ILE A 149 -20.71 18.07 20.33
C ILE A 149 -19.29 18.06 20.88
N ASP A 150 -19.14 18.07 22.20
CA ASP A 150 -17.83 18.08 22.85
C ASP A 150 -17.08 16.76 22.61
N LEU A 151 -17.78 15.62 22.68
CA LEU A 151 -17.20 14.31 22.35
C LEU A 151 -16.72 14.25 20.90
N ILE A 152 -17.54 14.69 19.94
CA ILE A 152 -17.15 14.76 18.53
C ILE A 152 -15.96 15.71 18.34
N THR A 153 -15.94 16.84 19.04
CA THR A 153 -14.84 17.80 18.99
C THR A 153 -13.54 17.18 19.50
N ALA A 154 -13.58 16.41 20.59
CA ALA A 154 -12.44 15.69 21.13
C ALA A 154 -11.89 14.66 20.12
N ARG A 155 -12.79 13.90 19.45
CA ARG A 155 -12.45 12.98 18.36
C ARG A 155 -11.80 13.70 17.17
N ILE A 156 -12.30 14.88 16.79
CA ILE A 156 -11.73 15.69 15.71
C ILE A 156 -10.32 16.17 16.08
N TYR A 157 -10.12 16.65 17.31
CA TYR A 157 -8.78 17.05 17.75
C TYR A 157 -7.80 15.88 17.72
N SER A 158 -8.23 14.69 18.14
CA SER A 158 -7.43 13.46 18.06
C SER A 158 -7.03 13.16 16.60
N ARG A 159 -7.99 13.10 15.68
CA ARG A 159 -7.75 12.83 14.25
C ARG A 159 -6.88 13.88 13.54
N LYS A 160 -6.85 15.13 14.03
CA LYS A 160 -6.01 16.21 13.51
C LYS A 160 -4.60 16.23 14.11
N GLY A 161 -4.24 15.28 14.97
CA GLY A 161 -2.95 15.26 15.66
C GLY A 161 -2.84 16.29 16.80
N LEU A 162 -3.95 16.94 17.18
CA LEU A 162 -3.97 17.96 18.24
C LEU A 162 -4.15 17.31 19.61
N TYR A 163 -3.21 16.44 19.98
CA TYR A 163 -3.25 15.59 21.17
C TYR A 163 -3.62 16.34 22.45
N LYS A 164 -2.90 17.42 22.78
CA LYS A 164 -3.11 18.19 24.02
C LYS A 164 -4.53 18.74 24.14
N LYS A 165 -5.12 19.21 23.03
CA LYS A 165 -6.50 19.72 23.01
C LYS A 165 -7.51 18.60 23.16
N SER A 166 -7.26 17.45 22.54
CA SER A 166 -8.12 16.28 22.61
C SER A 166 -8.19 15.73 24.04
N ILE A 167 -7.03 15.45 24.64
CA ILE A 167 -6.92 14.93 26.02
C ILE A 167 -7.55 15.88 27.04
N HIS A 168 -7.28 17.18 26.95
CA HIS A 168 -7.88 18.16 27.85
C HIS A 168 -9.42 18.15 27.78
N LEU A 169 -9.98 18.06 26.58
CA LEU A 169 -11.43 18.03 26.41
C LEU A 169 -12.02 16.70 26.92
N TYR A 170 -11.34 15.58 26.71
CA TYR A 170 -11.75 14.30 27.30
C TYR A 170 -11.69 14.30 28.84
N GLU A 171 -10.69 14.94 29.44
CA GLU A 171 -10.61 15.09 30.91
C GLU A 171 -11.80 15.89 31.45
N GLN A 172 -12.16 17.00 30.80
CA GLN A 172 -13.35 17.78 31.15
C GLN A 172 -14.64 16.97 31.00
N LEU A 173 -14.76 16.24 29.88
CA LEU A 173 -15.90 15.36 29.61
C LEU A 173 -16.05 14.28 30.69
N ARG A 174 -14.95 13.65 31.12
CA ARG A 174 -14.96 12.62 32.17
C ARG A 174 -15.30 13.19 33.56
N GLN A 175 -14.90 14.42 33.85
CA GLN A 175 -15.32 15.10 35.09
C GLN A 175 -16.82 15.38 35.10
N ARG A 176 -17.37 15.79 33.96
CA ARG A 176 -18.80 16.13 33.82
C ARG A 176 -19.70 14.91 33.70
N TYR A 177 -19.20 13.83 33.11
CA TYR A 177 -19.92 12.59 32.83
C TYR A 177 -19.09 11.38 33.31
N PRO A 178 -18.90 11.21 34.64
CA PRO A 178 -18.01 10.17 35.19
C PRO A 178 -18.46 8.74 34.90
N ASP A 179 -19.75 8.54 34.61
CA ASP A 179 -20.37 7.23 34.34
C ASP A 179 -20.53 6.88 32.87
N ASP A 180 -20.09 7.75 31.97
CA ASP A 180 -20.24 7.57 30.53
C ASP A 180 -19.09 6.75 29.95
N GLU A 181 -19.32 5.46 29.75
CA GLU A 181 -18.30 4.51 29.26
C GLU A 181 -17.73 4.89 27.89
N GLU A 182 -18.53 5.45 26.97
CA GLU A 182 -18.07 5.84 25.62
C GLU A 182 -16.96 6.90 25.71
N ILE A 183 -17.08 7.85 26.66
CA ILE A 183 -16.07 8.89 26.89
C ILE A 183 -14.78 8.28 27.44
N TRP A 184 -14.90 7.30 28.35
CA TRP A 184 -13.74 6.59 28.89
C TRP A 184 -13.01 5.79 27.80
N GLU A 185 -13.75 5.01 27.01
CA GLU A 185 -13.21 4.22 25.90
C GLU A 185 -12.47 5.09 24.90
N ASP A 186 -13.09 6.18 24.46
CA ASP A 186 -12.51 7.11 23.49
C ASP A 186 -11.27 7.85 24.02
N TYR A 187 -11.27 8.19 25.31
CA TYR A 187 -10.10 8.76 25.98
C TYR A 187 -8.93 7.80 25.98
N ILE A 188 -9.17 6.55 26.40
CA ILE A 188 -8.15 5.49 26.41
C ILE A 188 -7.65 5.23 24.99
N GLU A 189 -8.56 5.08 24.02
CA GLU A 189 -8.20 4.86 22.63
C GLU A 189 -7.37 6.01 22.05
N THR A 190 -7.65 7.25 22.47
CA THR A 190 -6.80 8.40 22.14
C THR A 190 -5.41 8.28 22.76
N LEU A 191 -5.28 7.86 24.02
CA LEU A 191 -3.96 7.59 24.62
C LEU A 191 -3.17 6.55 23.81
N VAL A 192 -3.83 5.47 23.39
CA VAL A 192 -3.21 4.42 22.54
C VAL A 192 -2.77 4.96 21.19
N ASN A 193 -3.62 5.74 20.51
CA ASN A 193 -3.31 6.32 19.19
C ASN A 193 -2.10 7.28 19.21
N PHE A 194 -1.76 7.84 20.37
CA PHE A 194 -0.58 8.69 20.57
C PHE A 194 0.53 7.96 21.37
N SER A 195 0.51 6.63 21.41
CA SER A 195 1.53 5.79 22.04
C SER A 195 1.75 5.99 23.55
N HIS A 196 0.77 6.52 24.27
CA HIS A 196 0.81 6.68 25.73
C HIS A 196 0.30 5.40 26.42
N TYR A 197 0.95 4.26 26.15
CA TYR A 197 0.46 2.93 26.53
C TYR A 197 0.40 2.68 28.04
N GLU A 198 1.31 3.25 28.83
CA GLU A 198 1.32 3.08 30.29
C GLU A 198 0.09 3.76 30.94
N GLN A 199 -0.20 4.99 30.52
CA GLN A 199 -1.40 5.71 30.95
C GLN A 199 -2.66 4.99 30.49
N ALA A 200 -2.69 4.53 29.23
CA ALA A 200 -3.81 3.76 28.69
C ALA A 200 -4.09 2.50 29.52
N ASN A 201 -3.04 1.74 29.91
CA ASN A 201 -3.18 0.56 30.77
C ASN A 201 -3.73 0.89 32.16
N SER A 202 -3.26 1.97 32.79
CA SER A 202 -3.80 2.43 34.09
C SER A 202 -5.29 2.74 33.99
N GLU A 203 -5.71 3.41 32.92
CA GLU A 203 -7.11 3.78 32.70
C GLU A 203 -7.99 2.57 32.31
N LEU A 204 -7.45 1.61 31.56
CA LEU A 204 -8.09 0.33 31.27
C LEU A 204 -8.34 -0.49 32.54
N GLU A 205 -7.40 -0.52 33.48
CA GLU A 205 -7.59 -1.21 34.76
C GLU A 205 -8.71 -0.56 35.58
N LYS A 206 -8.83 0.78 35.55
CA LYS A 206 -9.96 1.49 36.16
C LYS A 206 -11.28 1.13 35.48
N LEU A 207 -11.33 1.15 34.15
CA LEU A 207 -12.51 0.78 33.37
C LEU A 207 -12.93 -0.68 33.64
N LYS A 208 -11.96 -1.60 33.69
CA LYS A 208 -12.18 -3.02 33.97
C LYS A 208 -12.73 -3.27 35.38
N ARG A 209 -12.27 -2.53 36.40
CA ARG A 209 -12.85 -2.61 37.76
C ARG A 209 -14.31 -2.14 37.79
N LYS A 210 -14.66 -1.16 36.95
CA LYS A 210 -16.01 -0.61 36.86
C LYS A 210 -16.95 -1.53 36.08
N ASN A 211 -16.49 -2.02 34.93
CA ASN A 211 -17.22 -2.93 34.05
C ASN A 211 -16.27 -4.00 33.46
N PRO A 212 -16.15 -5.18 34.12
CA PRO A 212 -15.29 -6.26 33.66
C PRO A 212 -15.68 -6.84 32.29
N SER A 213 -16.95 -6.70 31.91
CA SER A 213 -17.53 -7.19 30.65
C SER A 213 -17.49 -6.18 29.51
N ASN A 214 -16.87 -5.00 29.69
CA ASN A 214 -16.78 -4.01 28.64
C ASN A 214 -15.92 -4.54 27.47
N LEU A 215 -16.59 -4.95 26.38
CA LEU A 215 -15.96 -5.54 25.20
C LEU A 215 -14.97 -4.59 24.51
N ARG A 216 -15.32 -3.30 24.40
CA ARG A 216 -14.46 -2.32 23.73
C ARG A 216 -13.20 -2.06 24.54
N GLY A 217 -13.30 -1.97 25.87
CA GLY A 217 -12.17 -1.91 26.79
C GLY A 217 -11.26 -3.14 26.66
N GLN A 218 -11.82 -4.35 26.59
CA GLN A 218 -11.05 -5.57 26.37
C GLN A 218 -10.31 -5.54 25.01
N ARG A 219 -10.97 -5.10 23.93
CA ARG A 219 -10.32 -4.92 22.61
C ARG A 219 -9.21 -3.87 22.65
N ILE A 220 -9.44 -2.73 23.31
CA ILE A 220 -8.41 -1.70 23.48
C ILE A 220 -7.22 -2.25 24.28
N GLN A 221 -7.45 -3.05 25.33
CA GLN A 221 -6.38 -3.72 26.08
C GLN A 221 -5.58 -4.68 25.20
N ALA A 222 -6.26 -5.48 24.37
CA ALA A 222 -5.62 -6.38 23.44
C ALA A 222 -4.78 -5.64 22.38
N ARG A 223 -5.29 -4.50 21.88
CA ARG A 223 -4.54 -3.59 21.00
C ARG A 223 -3.32 -2.99 21.69
N VAL A 224 -3.41 -2.57 22.96
CA VAL A 224 -2.23 -2.11 23.71
C VAL A 224 -1.17 -3.19 23.77
N TYR A 225 -1.54 -4.44 24.06
CA TYR A 225 -0.58 -5.54 24.03
C TYR A 225 -0.01 -5.81 22.64
N GLN A 226 -0.80 -5.67 21.57
CA GLN A 226 -0.32 -5.79 20.19
C GLN A 226 0.71 -4.70 19.85
N GLU A 227 0.42 -3.44 20.17
CA GLU A 227 1.31 -2.29 19.97
C GLU A 227 2.60 -2.39 20.81
N LEU A 228 2.54 -3.08 21.95
CA LEU A 228 3.70 -3.40 22.79
C LEU A 228 4.41 -4.72 22.39
N HIS A 229 3.99 -5.37 21.30
CA HIS A 229 4.49 -6.68 20.84
C HIS A 229 4.41 -7.80 21.88
N ARG A 230 3.43 -7.70 22.78
CA ARG A 230 3.13 -8.63 23.86
C ARG A 230 2.03 -9.61 23.44
N HIS A 231 2.19 -10.24 22.27
CA HIS A 231 1.17 -11.09 21.64
C HIS A 231 0.64 -12.23 22.54
N ARG A 232 1.51 -12.81 23.39
CA ARG A 232 1.12 -13.85 24.38
C ARG A 232 -0.01 -13.39 25.31
N TRP A 233 -0.12 -12.08 25.58
CA TRP A 233 -1.15 -11.48 26.42
C TRP A 233 -2.39 -11.05 25.61
N THR A 234 -2.24 -10.86 24.31
CA THR A 234 -3.33 -10.51 23.38
C THR A 234 -4.25 -11.71 23.14
N PHE A 235 -3.70 -12.91 22.88
CA PHE A 235 -4.50 -14.08 22.51
C PHE A 235 -5.54 -14.51 23.56
N PRO A 236 -5.21 -14.60 24.87
CA PRO A 236 -6.19 -15.00 25.89
C PRO A 236 -7.39 -14.05 26.00
N ILE A 237 -7.22 -12.76 25.67
CA ILE A 237 -8.32 -11.79 25.68
C ILE A 237 -9.33 -12.14 24.58
N TYR A 238 -8.86 -12.30 23.34
CA TYR A 238 -9.71 -12.65 22.21
C TYR A 238 -10.34 -14.05 22.35
N GLU A 239 -9.59 -15.03 22.86
CA GLU A 239 -10.12 -16.36 23.16
C GLU A 239 -11.22 -16.30 24.23
N GLY A 240 -11.03 -15.47 25.26
CA GLY A 240 -12.04 -15.20 26.28
C GLY A 240 -13.32 -14.61 25.68
N ILE A 241 -13.21 -13.57 24.85
CA ILE A 241 -14.34 -12.94 24.16
C ILE A 241 -15.05 -13.96 23.26
N LEU A 242 -14.31 -14.69 22.43
CA LEU A 242 -14.86 -15.66 21.48
C LEU A 242 -15.47 -16.87 22.19
N SER A 243 -15.05 -17.21 23.41
CA SER A 243 -15.68 -18.28 24.19
C SER A 243 -17.14 -17.94 24.56
N GLN A 244 -17.44 -16.66 24.75
CA GLN A 244 -18.77 -16.15 25.10
C GLN A 244 -19.61 -15.81 23.85
N ASN A 245 -18.98 -15.28 22.81
CA ASN A 245 -19.61 -14.99 21.52
C ASN A 245 -18.77 -15.53 20.36
N ARG A 246 -19.04 -16.79 19.98
CA ARG A 246 -18.22 -17.53 19.01
C ARG A 246 -18.27 -16.99 17.57
N ASN A 247 -19.28 -16.19 17.22
CA ASN A 247 -19.57 -15.79 15.85
C ASN A 247 -19.59 -14.26 15.66
N ASP A 248 -18.94 -13.50 16.55
CA ASP A 248 -18.79 -12.06 16.34
C ASP A 248 -17.80 -11.79 15.18
N VAL A 249 -18.33 -11.33 14.05
CA VAL A 249 -17.59 -11.01 12.82
C VAL A 249 -16.45 -10.01 13.07
N GLY A 250 -16.66 -9.01 13.93
CA GLY A 250 -15.67 -7.98 14.23
C GLY A 250 -14.51 -8.55 15.06
N ILE A 251 -14.82 -9.35 16.09
CA ILE A 251 -13.81 -9.99 16.94
C ILE A 251 -13.01 -11.04 16.17
N LEU A 252 -13.68 -11.85 15.34
CA LEU A 252 -13.02 -12.83 14.48
C LEU A 252 -12.06 -12.15 13.49
N SER A 253 -12.47 -11.01 12.91
CA SER A 253 -11.63 -10.22 12.00
C SER A 253 -10.39 -9.66 12.71
N ASP A 254 -10.57 -9.02 13.87
CA ASP A 254 -9.47 -8.52 14.68
C ASP A 254 -8.49 -9.64 15.05
N TYR A 255 -9.01 -10.80 15.47
CA TYR A 255 -8.19 -11.93 15.87
C TYR A 255 -7.41 -12.52 14.70
N ALA A 256 -8.02 -12.57 13.50
CA ALA A 256 -7.34 -12.96 12.27
C ALA A 256 -6.17 -12.03 11.94
N TYR A 257 -6.37 -10.71 12.02
CA TYR A 257 -5.29 -9.74 11.79
C TYR A 257 -4.14 -9.91 12.80
N ILE A 258 -4.44 -10.14 14.08
CA ILE A 258 -3.40 -10.37 15.09
C ILE A 258 -2.64 -11.67 14.81
N ARG A 259 -3.32 -12.73 14.40
CA ARG A 259 -2.66 -13.99 14.00
C ARG A 259 -1.75 -13.76 12.78
N GLN A 260 -2.20 -12.97 11.81
CA GLN A 260 -1.43 -12.60 10.63
C GLN A 260 -0.17 -11.80 11.01
N ASP A 261 -0.30 -10.79 11.87
CA ASP A 261 0.81 -9.95 12.36
C ASP A 261 1.91 -10.75 13.07
N VAL A 262 1.54 -11.86 13.72
CA VAL A 262 2.48 -12.75 14.44
C VAL A 262 3.10 -13.80 13.50
N GLY A 263 2.71 -13.83 12.23
CA GLY A 263 3.19 -14.78 11.22
C GLY A 263 2.42 -16.12 11.22
N HIS A 264 1.35 -16.26 11.99
CA HIS A 264 0.47 -17.44 11.96
C HIS A 264 -0.57 -17.29 10.86
N TRP A 265 -0.10 -17.21 9.61
CA TRP A 265 -0.94 -16.91 8.44
C TRP A 265 -2.01 -17.97 8.16
N ALA A 266 -1.76 -19.26 8.47
CA ALA A 266 -2.75 -20.32 8.29
C ALA A 266 -3.91 -20.20 9.28
N ASP A 267 -3.61 -19.89 10.55
CA ASP A 267 -4.64 -19.57 11.55
C ASP A 267 -5.44 -18.33 11.12
N ALA A 268 -4.75 -17.27 10.68
CA ALA A 268 -5.39 -16.05 10.21
C ALA A 268 -6.35 -16.34 9.04
N LEU A 269 -5.92 -17.18 8.08
CA LEU A 269 -6.75 -17.60 6.96
C LEU A 269 -8.01 -18.34 7.41
N ASN A 270 -7.90 -19.23 8.41
CA ASN A 270 -9.04 -19.94 8.98
C ASN A 270 -10.03 -18.96 9.61
N TYR A 271 -9.55 -17.99 10.38
CA TYR A 271 -10.43 -16.99 11.01
C TYR A 271 -11.07 -16.05 9.99
N PHE A 272 -10.32 -15.55 9.00
CA PHE A 272 -10.91 -14.77 7.91
C PHE A 272 -11.91 -15.57 7.08
N SER A 273 -11.67 -16.86 6.83
CA SER A 273 -12.62 -17.73 6.13
C SER A 273 -13.92 -17.86 6.92
N ARG A 274 -13.83 -18.04 8.24
CA ARG A 274 -15.01 -18.05 9.12
C ARG A 274 -15.76 -16.71 9.14
N VAL A 275 -15.04 -15.58 9.05
CA VAL A 275 -15.67 -14.26 8.88
C VAL A 275 -16.49 -14.25 7.58
N LEU A 276 -15.93 -14.75 6.48
CA LEU A 276 -16.60 -14.79 5.17
C LEU A 276 -17.76 -15.79 5.10
N GLU A 277 -17.76 -16.84 5.92
CA GLU A 277 -18.92 -17.74 6.08
C GLU A 277 -20.11 -17.02 6.74
N LEU A 278 -19.84 -16.08 7.66
CA LEU A 278 -20.85 -15.31 8.38
C LEU A 278 -21.28 -14.04 7.63
N ASP A 279 -20.33 -13.40 6.95
CA ASP A 279 -20.48 -12.16 6.19
C ASP A 279 -19.67 -12.24 4.89
N THR A 280 -20.31 -12.74 3.84
CA THR A 280 -19.67 -13.00 2.53
C THR A 280 -19.16 -11.75 1.83
N GLU A 281 -19.66 -10.57 2.19
CA GLU A 281 -19.26 -9.28 1.60
C GLU A 281 -18.26 -8.50 2.49
N ASN A 282 -17.74 -9.14 3.55
CA ASN A 282 -16.79 -8.51 4.45
C ASN A 282 -15.48 -8.13 3.74
N ARG A 283 -15.35 -6.85 3.39
CA ARG A 283 -14.20 -6.34 2.62
C ARG A 283 -12.87 -6.50 3.34
N SER A 284 -12.86 -6.42 4.67
CA SER A 284 -11.63 -6.57 5.47
C SER A 284 -11.14 -8.01 5.41
N ALA A 285 -12.02 -8.98 5.65
CA ALA A 285 -11.67 -10.40 5.53
C ALA A 285 -11.32 -10.79 4.08
N LEU A 286 -12.05 -10.32 3.08
CA LEU A 286 -11.69 -10.54 1.66
C LEU A 286 -10.27 -10.04 1.36
N ARG A 287 -9.89 -8.87 1.90
CA ARG A 287 -8.53 -8.34 1.75
C ARG A 287 -7.51 -9.20 2.48
N GLY A 288 -7.75 -9.57 3.74
CA GLY A 288 -6.85 -10.42 4.54
C GLY A 288 -6.62 -11.78 3.88
N VAL A 289 -7.68 -12.46 3.44
CA VAL A 289 -7.57 -13.69 2.62
C VAL A 289 -6.76 -13.42 1.36
N HIS A 290 -7.06 -12.36 0.63
CA HIS A 290 -6.34 -12.06 -0.61
C HIS A 290 -4.84 -11.86 -0.38
N GLU A 291 -4.44 -11.09 0.64
CA GLU A 291 -3.05 -10.85 1.01
C GLU A 291 -2.34 -12.15 1.39
N ILE A 292 -2.94 -12.96 2.27
CA ILE A 292 -2.39 -14.27 2.69
C ILE A 292 -2.23 -15.19 1.49
N LEU A 293 -3.25 -15.31 0.63
CA LEU A 293 -3.17 -16.18 -0.54
C LEU A 293 -2.13 -15.69 -1.55
N LYS A 294 -1.98 -14.39 -1.73
CA LYS A 294 -0.98 -13.81 -2.63
C LYS A 294 0.45 -14.16 -2.20
N GLU A 295 0.68 -14.21 -0.90
CA GLU A 295 1.99 -14.46 -0.30
C GLU A 295 2.30 -15.96 -0.15
N HIS A 296 1.33 -16.76 0.29
CA HIS A 296 1.58 -18.13 0.72
C HIS A 296 1.08 -19.22 -0.23
N ARG A 297 0.30 -18.88 -1.28
CA ARG A 297 -0.08 -19.90 -2.28
C ARG A 297 1.12 -20.32 -3.13
N PRO A 298 1.06 -21.55 -3.68
CA PRO A 298 2.01 -21.97 -4.69
C PRO A 298 2.09 -20.92 -5.81
N ASN A 299 3.31 -20.58 -6.17
CA ASN A 299 3.55 -19.60 -7.23
C ASN A 299 4.71 -20.04 -8.13
N LEU A 300 4.62 -19.62 -9.38
CA LEU A 300 5.65 -19.80 -10.40
C LEU A 300 6.10 -18.42 -10.84
N GLN A 301 7.39 -18.13 -10.72
CA GLN A 301 8.01 -16.95 -11.28
C GLN A 301 8.87 -17.35 -12.47
N THR A 302 8.75 -16.64 -13.58
CA THR A 302 9.60 -16.82 -14.74
C THR A 302 9.88 -15.49 -15.41
N GLY A 303 10.86 -15.44 -16.30
CA GLY A 303 11.25 -14.20 -16.95
C GLY A 303 12.28 -14.39 -18.05
N TYR A 304 12.78 -13.26 -18.51
CA TYR A 304 13.87 -13.15 -19.45
C TYR A 304 14.73 -11.95 -19.06
N SER A 305 16.05 -12.15 -18.99
CA SER A 305 17.03 -11.08 -18.82
C SER A 305 18.00 -11.12 -19.99
N LEU A 306 18.28 -9.97 -20.59
CA LEU A 306 19.32 -9.80 -21.59
C LEU A 306 20.20 -8.64 -21.16
N ASN A 307 21.43 -8.94 -20.81
CA ASN A 307 22.49 -7.95 -20.58
C ASN A 307 23.37 -7.88 -21.84
N VAL A 308 23.60 -6.67 -22.33
CA VAL A 308 24.49 -6.38 -23.45
C VAL A 308 25.56 -5.42 -22.97
N GLN A 309 26.82 -5.81 -23.15
CA GLN A 309 27.98 -4.98 -22.88
C GLN A 309 28.52 -4.39 -24.18
N GLU A 310 28.41 -3.07 -24.34
CA GLU A 310 28.74 -2.39 -25.60
C GLU A 310 30.25 -2.36 -25.90
N SER A 311 31.11 -2.43 -24.88
CA SER A 311 32.58 -2.33 -25.05
C SER A 311 33.25 -3.62 -25.54
N GLY A 312 32.56 -4.76 -25.52
CA GLY A 312 33.12 -6.06 -25.92
C GLY A 312 32.16 -6.95 -26.70
N ASP A 313 31.02 -6.40 -27.17
CA ASP A 313 29.93 -7.12 -27.84
C ASP A 313 29.46 -8.39 -27.12
N ALA A 314 29.67 -8.46 -25.80
CA ALA A 314 29.29 -9.58 -24.99
C ALA A 314 27.80 -9.49 -24.61
N ARG A 315 27.13 -10.64 -24.59
CA ARG A 315 25.72 -10.76 -24.26
C ARG A 315 25.52 -11.90 -23.27
N VAL A 316 24.76 -11.63 -22.22
CA VAL A 316 24.33 -12.65 -21.25
C VAL A 316 22.82 -12.68 -21.24
N GLN A 317 22.27 -13.83 -21.61
CA GLN A 317 20.84 -14.11 -21.61
C GLN A 317 20.51 -15.05 -20.46
N THR A 318 19.40 -14.83 -19.77
CA THR A 318 18.97 -15.71 -18.68
C THR A 318 17.46 -15.91 -18.71
N ILE A 319 17.05 -17.17 -18.69
CA ILE A 319 15.64 -17.59 -18.57
C ILE A 319 15.50 -18.31 -17.21
N PRO A 320 15.10 -17.59 -16.15
CA PRO A 320 14.84 -18.19 -14.86
C PRO A 320 13.42 -18.76 -14.79
N VAL A 321 13.29 -19.85 -14.04
CA VAL A 321 12.03 -20.45 -13.60
C VAL A 321 12.18 -20.78 -12.12
N ARG A 322 11.30 -20.23 -11.28
CA ARG A 322 11.23 -20.50 -9.84
C ARG A 322 9.83 -20.95 -9.49
N TYR A 323 9.69 -22.16 -8.96
CA TYR A 323 8.45 -22.63 -8.34
C TYR A 323 8.61 -22.60 -6.82
N SER A 324 7.64 -22.01 -6.12
CA SER A 324 7.66 -21.89 -4.66
C SER A 324 6.36 -22.40 -4.07
N ARG A 325 6.44 -23.17 -2.98
CA ARG A 325 5.27 -23.71 -2.29
C ARG A 325 5.52 -23.97 -0.81
N HIS A 326 4.55 -23.59 0.03
CA HIS A 326 4.48 -24.03 1.41
C HIS A 326 4.10 -25.52 1.52
N ILE A 327 4.86 -26.25 2.34
CA ILE A 327 4.61 -27.66 2.70
C ILE A 327 3.94 -27.73 4.07
N THR A 328 4.32 -26.79 4.94
CA THR A 328 3.70 -26.53 6.23
C THR A 328 3.60 -25.02 6.43
N ASP A 329 2.95 -24.59 7.51
CA ASP A 329 2.80 -23.17 7.85
C ASP A 329 4.15 -22.47 8.06
N GLN A 330 5.17 -23.23 8.46
CA GLN A 330 6.52 -22.74 8.75
C GLN A 330 7.55 -23.12 7.69
N SER A 331 7.24 -24.01 6.75
CA SER A 331 8.23 -24.55 5.80
C SER A 331 7.80 -24.35 4.35
N ARG A 332 8.73 -23.84 3.54
CA ARG A 332 8.54 -23.57 2.11
C ARG A 332 9.67 -24.21 1.31
N ILE A 333 9.33 -24.83 0.19
CA ILE A 333 10.31 -25.29 -0.80
C ILE A 333 10.29 -24.35 -2.00
N ASP A 334 11.49 -24.01 -2.46
CA ASP A 334 11.75 -23.27 -3.69
C ASP A 334 12.56 -24.16 -4.64
N LEU A 335 11.99 -24.45 -5.81
CA LEU A 335 12.65 -25.11 -6.94
C LEU A 335 13.05 -24.03 -7.93
N ASN A 336 14.34 -23.94 -8.23
CA ASN A 336 14.90 -22.94 -9.12
C ASN A 336 15.59 -23.62 -10.29
N TYR A 337 15.38 -23.09 -11.47
CA TYR A 337 16.08 -23.47 -12.69
C TYR A 337 16.41 -22.19 -13.46
N SER A 338 17.63 -22.08 -13.98
CA SER A 338 18.03 -21.00 -14.87
C SER A 338 18.79 -21.57 -16.05
N ARG A 339 18.37 -21.21 -17.25
CA ARG A 339 19.18 -21.39 -18.46
C ARG A 339 19.87 -20.07 -18.77
N ILE A 340 21.19 -20.11 -18.83
CA ILE A 340 22.06 -18.94 -19.03
C ILE A 340 22.82 -19.17 -20.33
N GLU A 341 22.82 -18.19 -21.23
CA GLU A 341 23.57 -18.23 -22.49
C GLU A 341 24.50 -17.02 -22.53
N ILE A 342 25.78 -17.27 -22.74
CA ILE A 342 26.86 -16.28 -22.68
C ILE A 342 27.54 -16.30 -24.04
N ASP A 343 27.47 -15.16 -24.74
CA ASP A 343 27.96 -15.01 -26.10
C ASP A 343 28.90 -13.81 -26.22
N ARG A 344 30.02 -13.99 -26.93
CA ARG A 344 30.89 -12.92 -27.42
C ARG A 344 31.47 -13.30 -28.78
N SER A 345 31.31 -12.43 -29.78
CA SER A 345 31.83 -12.67 -31.14
C SER A 345 33.36 -12.58 -31.19
N THR A 346 33.97 -13.46 -31.99
CA THR A 346 35.39 -13.45 -32.34
C THR A 346 35.80 -12.27 -33.24
N ASP A 347 34.83 -11.57 -33.84
CA ASP A 347 35.07 -10.45 -34.78
C ASP A 347 35.75 -9.24 -34.12
N THR A 348 35.79 -9.21 -32.78
CA THR A 348 36.38 -8.15 -31.97
C THR A 348 37.90 -8.29 -31.78
N GLY A 349 38.50 -9.40 -32.26
CA GLY A 349 39.93 -9.70 -32.04
C GLY A 349 40.25 -10.19 -30.63
N ILE A 350 39.22 -10.46 -29.82
CA ILE A 350 39.26 -11.05 -28.49
C ILE A 350 38.73 -12.49 -28.59
N ASP A 351 39.12 -13.36 -27.66
CA ASP A 351 38.63 -14.74 -27.60
C ASP A 351 37.10 -14.78 -27.58
N GLY A 352 36.54 -15.53 -28.53
CA GLY A 352 35.10 -15.78 -28.60
C GLY A 352 34.61 -16.58 -27.40
N ILE A 353 33.37 -16.33 -27.01
CA ILE A 353 32.70 -17.07 -25.93
C ILE A 353 31.35 -17.54 -26.50
N HIS A 354 31.07 -18.83 -26.32
CA HIS A 354 29.74 -19.39 -26.55
C HIS A 354 29.51 -20.49 -25.52
N GLN A 355 28.86 -20.14 -24.41
CA GLN A 355 28.59 -21.05 -23.31
C GLN A 355 27.10 -21.08 -22.99
N ILE A 356 26.57 -22.27 -22.71
CA ILE A 356 25.20 -22.46 -22.24
C ILE A 356 25.28 -23.17 -20.91
N VAL A 357 24.87 -22.50 -19.84
CA VAL A 357 24.85 -23.04 -18.48
C VAL A 357 23.42 -23.36 -18.08
N ASN A 358 23.17 -24.60 -17.66
CA ASN A 358 21.92 -24.98 -17.00
C ASN A 358 22.19 -25.10 -15.50
N ASP A 359 21.46 -24.36 -14.69
CA ASP A 359 21.61 -24.33 -13.25
C ASP A 359 20.28 -24.67 -12.57
N ALA A 360 20.27 -25.70 -11.72
CA ALA A 360 19.10 -26.14 -11.00
C ALA A 360 19.40 -26.29 -9.51
N HIS A 361 18.53 -25.78 -8.64
CA HIS A 361 18.67 -25.95 -7.19
C HIS A 361 17.33 -26.00 -6.46
N LEU A 362 17.30 -26.78 -5.39
CA LEU A 362 16.21 -26.94 -4.45
C LEU A 362 16.62 -26.32 -3.12
N ILE A 363 15.80 -25.41 -2.58
CA ILE A 363 16.03 -24.76 -1.29
C ILE A 363 14.82 -25.02 -0.39
N LEU A 364 15.06 -25.51 0.82
CA LEU A 364 14.10 -25.58 1.91
C LEU A 364 14.31 -24.37 2.83
N HIS A 365 13.26 -23.58 3.00
CA HIS A 365 13.15 -22.52 4.00
C HIS A 365 12.31 -23.02 5.17
N HIS A 366 12.74 -22.70 6.40
CA HIS A 366 12.04 -23.06 7.62
C HIS A 366 12.05 -21.91 8.63
N GLN A 367 10.87 -21.53 9.11
CA GLN A 367 10.68 -20.54 10.17
C GLN A 367 10.71 -21.24 11.54
N LEU A 368 11.79 -21.01 12.29
CA LEU A 368 12.00 -21.60 13.61
C LEU A 368 11.11 -20.95 14.68
N ASN A 369 10.90 -19.64 14.56
CA ASN A 369 9.99 -18.84 15.37
C ASN A 369 9.77 -17.47 14.69
N SER A 370 9.05 -16.56 15.34
CA SER A 370 8.76 -15.22 14.80
C SER A 370 9.99 -14.34 14.55
N LYS A 371 11.17 -14.70 15.08
CA LYS A 371 12.41 -13.95 14.88
C LYS A 371 13.45 -14.68 14.02
N TRP A 372 13.41 -16.00 13.92
CA TRP A 372 14.46 -16.78 13.28
C TRP A 372 13.92 -17.60 12.12
N GLU A 373 14.63 -17.52 11.00
CA GLU A 373 14.45 -18.38 9.84
C GLU A 373 15.77 -19.00 9.42
N GLY A 374 15.72 -20.21 8.89
CA GLY A 374 16.86 -20.91 8.30
C GLY A 374 16.52 -21.39 6.90
N SER A 375 17.54 -21.48 6.05
CA SER A 375 17.41 -22.11 4.75
C SER A 375 18.60 -23.02 4.46
N VAL A 376 18.33 -24.13 3.78
CA VAL A 376 19.35 -25.04 3.26
C VAL A 376 18.95 -25.48 1.88
N GLY A 377 19.92 -25.67 0.99
CA GLY A 377 19.64 -26.07 -0.37
C GLY A 377 20.79 -26.82 -1.02
N VAL A 378 20.43 -27.56 -2.05
CA VAL A 378 21.36 -28.30 -2.90
C VAL A 378 21.00 -28.04 -4.34
N GLY A 379 22.00 -28.04 -5.21
CA GLY A 379 21.80 -27.86 -6.64
C GLY A 379 22.92 -28.46 -7.45
N GLY A 380 22.82 -28.30 -8.75
CA GLY A 380 23.86 -28.64 -9.70
C GLY A 380 23.76 -27.77 -10.93
N TYR A 381 24.86 -27.71 -11.65
CA TYR A 381 24.94 -27.00 -12.92
C TYR A 381 25.76 -27.79 -13.93
N ASP A 382 25.46 -27.56 -15.20
CA ASP A 382 26.20 -28.08 -16.36
C ASP A 382 26.53 -26.95 -17.34
N GLY A 383 27.51 -27.19 -18.21
CA GLY A 383 27.84 -26.34 -19.36
C GLY A 383 29.13 -25.51 -19.23
N MET A 384 29.48 -25.08 -18.02
CA MET A 384 30.76 -24.45 -17.68
C MET A 384 31.45 -25.32 -16.62
N GLY A 385 31.93 -26.48 -17.06
CA GLY A 385 32.11 -27.63 -16.20
C GLY A 385 30.78 -28.16 -15.63
N ASP A 386 30.87 -29.27 -14.90
CA ASP A 386 29.74 -29.88 -14.21
C ASP A 386 30.02 -29.88 -12.70
N GLY A 387 29.07 -29.40 -11.91
CA GLY A 387 29.28 -29.25 -10.47
C GLY A 387 28.02 -29.37 -9.64
N THR A 388 28.23 -29.63 -8.34
CA THR A 388 27.18 -29.58 -7.31
C THR A 388 27.34 -28.29 -6.53
N SER A 389 26.21 -27.66 -6.16
CA SER A 389 26.20 -26.46 -5.34
C SER A 389 25.46 -26.70 -4.02
N PHE A 390 25.89 -25.98 -2.98
CA PHE A 390 25.25 -26.00 -1.67
C PHE A 390 24.89 -24.58 -1.23
N PHE A 391 23.78 -24.48 -0.51
CA PHE A 391 23.27 -23.22 0.01
C PHE A 391 22.93 -23.39 1.48
N ALA A 392 23.35 -22.43 2.30
CA ALA A 392 22.88 -22.29 3.67
C ALA A 392 22.57 -20.82 3.94
N GLY A 393 21.51 -20.56 4.69
CA GLY A 393 21.14 -19.22 5.08
C GLY A 393 20.47 -19.17 6.44
N ALA A 394 20.58 -18.02 7.09
CA ALA A 394 19.86 -17.72 8.32
C ALA A 394 19.36 -16.27 8.26
N GLY A 395 18.16 -16.06 8.76
CA GLY A 395 17.55 -14.75 8.94
C GLY A 395 17.21 -14.52 10.41
N TYR A 396 17.42 -13.30 10.87
CA TYR A 396 17.08 -12.86 12.22
C TYR A 396 16.38 -11.50 12.20
N SER A 397 15.20 -11.43 12.81
CA SER A 397 14.41 -10.21 12.97
C SER A 397 14.51 -9.71 14.41
N PRO A 398 15.51 -8.88 14.76
CA PRO A 398 15.73 -8.47 16.13
C PRO A 398 14.57 -7.64 16.70
N TRP A 399 14.00 -6.76 15.87
CA TRP A 399 12.81 -5.93 16.13
C TRP A 399 12.02 -5.66 14.83
N VAL A 400 10.91 -4.94 14.92
CA VAL A 400 10.01 -4.66 13.79
C VAL A 400 10.73 -3.92 12.66
N ASN A 401 10.50 -4.35 11.42
CA ASN A 401 11.09 -3.79 10.21
C ASN A 401 12.63 -3.81 10.15
N ALA A 402 13.29 -4.57 11.02
CA ALA A 402 14.72 -4.82 10.97
C ALA A 402 15.00 -6.30 10.73
N PHE A 403 15.84 -6.59 9.74
CA PHE A 403 16.15 -7.94 9.31
C PHE A 403 17.65 -8.06 9.10
N ILE A 404 18.25 -9.07 9.72
CA ILE A 404 19.60 -9.53 9.44
C ILE A 404 19.48 -10.78 8.60
N ARG A 405 20.20 -10.85 7.48
CA ARG A 405 20.29 -12.05 6.65
C ARG A 405 21.75 -12.43 6.47
N THR A 406 22.06 -13.71 6.62
CA THR A 406 23.37 -14.26 6.29
C THR A 406 23.18 -15.46 5.40
N SER A 407 24.05 -15.63 4.41
CA SER A 407 24.03 -16.79 3.53
C SER A 407 25.44 -17.20 3.11
N TYR A 408 25.61 -18.49 2.93
CA TYR A 408 26.77 -19.08 2.30
C TYR A 408 26.32 -19.87 1.07
N VAL A 409 27.00 -19.63 -0.04
CA VAL A 409 26.81 -20.37 -1.28
C VAL A 409 28.14 -20.98 -1.66
N TRP A 410 28.11 -22.28 -1.97
CA TRP A 410 29.29 -23.04 -2.34
C TRP A 410 29.20 -23.53 -3.78
N SER A 411 30.31 -23.39 -4.51
CA SER A 411 30.56 -23.92 -5.85
C SER A 411 29.46 -23.56 -6.84
N ARG A 412 29.37 -22.27 -7.20
CA ARG A 412 28.46 -21.76 -8.24
C ARG A 412 29.24 -21.41 -9.50
N PRO A 413 28.66 -21.55 -10.70
CA PRO A 413 29.34 -21.17 -11.93
C PRO A 413 29.66 -19.66 -11.93
N TRP A 414 30.90 -19.32 -12.26
CA TRP A 414 31.43 -17.96 -12.29
C TRP A 414 31.66 -17.53 -13.74
N PHE A 415 30.83 -16.59 -14.22
CA PHE A 415 30.86 -16.07 -15.59
C PHE A 415 30.78 -14.54 -15.66
N ASP A 416 30.98 -13.84 -14.54
CA ASP A 416 30.98 -12.38 -14.47
C ASP A 416 32.27 -11.92 -13.76
N PRO A 417 33.25 -11.33 -14.49
CA PRO A 417 33.18 -10.91 -15.90
C PRO A 417 33.10 -12.09 -16.89
N VAL A 418 32.58 -11.82 -18.09
CA VAL A 418 32.32 -12.85 -19.12
C VAL A 418 33.53 -13.70 -19.48
N ASP A 419 34.74 -13.17 -19.35
CA ASP A 419 35.99 -13.90 -19.59
C ASP A 419 36.12 -15.15 -18.71
N ALA A 420 35.55 -15.14 -17.50
CA ALA A 420 35.54 -16.31 -16.61
C ALA A 420 34.80 -17.51 -17.22
N ALA A 421 33.92 -17.29 -18.20
CA ALA A 421 33.16 -18.34 -18.87
C ALA A 421 34.02 -19.37 -19.61
N ASN A 422 35.24 -19.00 -20.02
CA ASN A 422 36.16 -19.89 -20.73
C ASN A 422 37.07 -20.71 -19.80
N PHE A 423 36.97 -20.51 -18.48
CA PHE A 423 37.86 -21.13 -17.48
C PHE A 423 37.14 -22.08 -16.53
N ASP A 424 35.93 -22.53 -16.88
CA ASP A 424 35.05 -23.35 -16.03
C ASP A 424 35.00 -22.84 -14.57
N GLY A 425 34.96 -21.51 -14.45
CA GLY A 425 35.15 -20.85 -13.17
C GLY A 425 34.03 -21.16 -12.20
N THR A 426 34.35 -21.21 -10.91
CA THR A 426 33.37 -21.29 -9.84
C THR A 426 33.62 -20.24 -8.76
N TYR A 427 32.62 -19.96 -7.93
CA TYR A 427 32.79 -19.12 -6.76
C TYR A 427 32.10 -19.69 -5.52
N ASN A 428 32.65 -19.32 -4.37
CA ASN A 428 32.00 -19.39 -3.08
C ASN A 428 31.63 -17.97 -2.63
N LEU A 429 30.47 -17.79 -2.01
CA LEU A 429 29.97 -16.50 -1.58
C LEU A 429 29.50 -16.54 -0.13
N TRP A 430 30.12 -15.73 0.72
CA TRP A 430 29.57 -15.31 1.99
C TRP A 430 28.88 -13.96 1.84
N ASN A 431 27.63 -13.86 2.29
CA ASN A 431 26.88 -12.62 2.27
C ASN A 431 26.23 -12.38 3.64
N ALA A 432 26.30 -11.15 4.13
CA ALA A 432 25.62 -10.70 5.34
C ALA A 432 25.01 -9.32 5.11
N SER A 433 23.73 -9.16 5.42
CA SER A 433 23.02 -7.88 5.31
C SER A 433 22.26 -7.53 6.57
N PHE A 434 22.07 -6.23 6.77
CA PHE A 434 21.18 -5.63 7.74
C PHE A 434 20.29 -4.61 7.02
N ASP A 435 19.00 -4.87 7.01
CA ASP A 435 17.96 -4.05 6.42
C ASP A 435 17.09 -3.48 7.55
N TRP A 436 16.90 -2.16 7.61
CA TRP A 436 16.05 -1.53 8.62
C TRP A 436 15.21 -0.41 8.03
N SER A 437 13.88 -0.58 8.02
CA SER A 437 12.94 0.54 7.82
C SER A 437 12.58 1.13 9.17
N VAL A 438 13.22 2.24 9.51
CA VAL A 438 13.04 2.95 10.79
C VAL A 438 11.57 3.34 10.99
N ASP A 439 10.96 3.84 9.92
CA ASP A 439 9.55 4.18 9.80
C ASP A 439 9.15 4.12 8.31
N GLN A 440 8.02 4.73 7.93
CA GLN A 440 7.58 4.80 6.53
C GLN A 440 8.38 5.80 5.67
N THR A 441 9.36 6.49 6.26
CA THR A 441 10.12 7.59 5.66
C THR A 441 11.61 7.29 5.50
N TRP A 442 12.22 6.52 6.40
CA TRP A 442 13.65 6.20 6.35
C TRP A 442 13.91 4.70 6.25
N GLY A 443 14.83 4.35 5.35
CA GLY A 443 15.38 3.02 5.19
C GLY A 443 16.90 3.03 5.26
N ILE A 444 17.47 2.03 5.92
CA ILE A 444 18.91 1.80 6.03
C ILE A 444 19.20 0.38 5.54
N PHE A 445 20.21 0.23 4.70
CA PHE A 445 20.76 -1.04 4.29
C PHE A 445 22.27 -1.05 4.53
N LEU A 446 22.78 -2.10 5.14
CA LEU A 446 24.21 -2.40 5.23
C LEU A 446 24.40 -3.83 4.71
N GLY A 447 25.34 -4.04 3.81
CA GLY A 447 25.66 -5.34 3.23
C GLY A 447 27.15 -5.55 3.18
N GLY A 448 27.60 -6.77 3.43
CA GLY A 448 28.98 -7.19 3.27
C GLY A 448 29.03 -8.53 2.55
N GLU A 449 29.92 -8.66 1.59
CA GLU A 449 30.11 -9.88 0.82
C GLU A 449 31.58 -10.27 0.78
N ARG A 450 31.83 -11.57 0.72
CA ARG A 450 33.13 -12.13 0.39
C ARG A 450 32.96 -13.22 -0.64
N TRP A 451 33.65 -13.04 -1.75
CA TRP A 451 33.72 -13.96 -2.88
C TRP A 451 35.10 -14.60 -2.87
N ASP A 452 35.15 -15.93 -2.94
CA ASP A 452 36.36 -16.69 -3.22
C ASP A 452 36.17 -17.33 -4.61
N TYR A 453 37.04 -17.02 -5.57
CA TYR A 453 36.91 -17.43 -6.97
C TYR A 453 37.89 -18.54 -7.31
N PHE A 454 37.45 -19.46 -8.15
CA PHE A 454 38.20 -20.62 -8.60
C PHE A 454 38.07 -20.75 -10.11
N ILE A 455 39.08 -21.33 -10.74
CA ILE A 455 39.10 -21.70 -12.16
C ILE A 455 39.32 -23.21 -12.29
N SER A 456 39.35 -23.75 -13.52
CA SER A 456 39.60 -25.19 -13.79
C SER A 456 40.65 -25.81 -12.87
N ASP A 457 40.40 -27.06 -12.45
CA ASP A 457 41.17 -27.82 -11.45
C ASP A 457 41.10 -27.28 -10.01
N ASP A 458 40.03 -26.56 -9.66
CA ASP A 458 39.81 -25.94 -8.33
C ASP A 458 40.96 -25.02 -7.89
N ARG A 459 41.68 -24.43 -8.86
CA ARG A 459 42.76 -23.49 -8.57
C ARG A 459 42.18 -22.19 -8.02
N ASP A 460 42.62 -21.80 -6.82
CA ASP A 460 42.26 -20.50 -6.21
C ASP A 460 42.74 -19.37 -7.13
N TYR A 461 41.80 -18.54 -7.58
CA TYR A 461 42.05 -17.44 -8.49
C TYR A 461 42.28 -16.13 -7.74
N GLY A 462 41.49 -15.92 -6.69
CA GLY A 462 41.49 -14.67 -5.95
C GLY A 462 40.23 -14.47 -5.13
N LYS A 463 40.23 -13.39 -4.36
CA LYS A 463 39.21 -13.12 -3.35
C LYS A 463 38.72 -11.67 -3.47
N LYS A 464 37.41 -11.45 -3.56
CA LYS A 464 36.78 -10.11 -3.49
C LYS A 464 36.06 -9.94 -2.17
N SER A 465 36.32 -8.85 -1.46
CA SER A 465 35.48 -8.44 -0.34
C SER A 465 34.79 -7.13 -0.69
N SER A 466 33.50 -7.02 -0.38
CA SER A 466 32.72 -5.82 -0.67
C SER A 466 31.88 -5.39 0.55
N PHE A 467 31.60 -4.10 0.61
CA PHE A 467 30.69 -3.50 1.58
C PHE A 467 29.80 -2.47 0.88
N THR A 468 28.51 -2.50 1.21
CA THR A 468 27.52 -1.55 0.71
C THR A 468 26.78 -0.92 1.88
N GLY A 469 26.69 0.41 1.91
CA GLY A 469 25.82 1.14 2.82
C GLY A 469 24.86 2.02 2.04
N ILE A 470 23.56 1.94 2.32
CA ILE A 470 22.54 2.78 1.67
C ILE A 470 21.66 3.42 2.73
N ILE A 471 21.45 4.72 2.61
CA ILE A 471 20.41 5.45 3.32
C ILE A 471 19.38 5.97 2.32
N THR A 472 18.11 5.68 2.58
CA THR A 472 16.99 6.05 1.72
C THR A 472 16.02 6.92 2.50
N LYS A 473 15.59 8.02 1.87
CA LYS A 473 14.52 8.88 2.36
C LYS A 473 13.36 8.87 1.38
N ARG A 474 12.19 8.45 1.85
CA ARG A 474 10.92 8.59 1.13
C ARG A 474 10.42 10.02 1.28
N LEU A 475 10.23 10.70 0.16
CA LEU A 475 9.81 12.09 0.07
C LEU A 475 8.29 12.19 -0.04
N TRP A 476 7.68 11.31 -0.84
CA TRP A 476 6.23 11.25 -1.06
C TRP A 476 5.76 9.79 -1.17
N SER A 477 4.51 9.53 -0.81
CA SER A 477 3.90 8.19 -0.88
C SER A 477 2.94 7.99 -2.06
N GLN A 478 2.43 9.08 -2.65
CA GLN A 478 1.56 9.07 -3.84
C GLN A 478 1.77 10.34 -4.70
N PRO A 479 2.52 10.28 -5.82
CA PRO A 479 3.34 9.13 -6.26
C PRO A 479 4.42 8.77 -5.24
N ASP A 480 4.86 7.53 -5.25
CA ASP A 480 5.98 7.12 -4.43
C ASP A 480 7.25 7.74 -4.98
N LEU A 481 7.96 8.50 -4.14
CA LEU A 481 9.22 9.12 -4.51
C LEU A 481 10.20 8.93 -3.36
N SER A 482 11.35 8.34 -3.66
CA SER A 482 12.45 8.19 -2.73
C SER A 482 13.77 8.70 -3.31
N LEU A 483 14.64 9.15 -2.42
CA LEU A 483 16.01 9.53 -2.71
C LEU A 483 16.94 8.68 -1.86
N SER A 484 17.99 8.15 -2.46
CA SER A 484 18.94 7.27 -1.80
C SER A 484 20.36 7.76 -2.03
N TYR A 485 21.16 7.67 -0.97
CA TYR A 485 22.60 7.81 -1.05
C TYR A 485 23.24 6.47 -0.69
N ALA A 486 24.14 5.99 -1.53
CA ALA A 486 24.86 4.74 -1.34
C ALA A 486 26.37 4.94 -1.38
N ILE A 487 27.07 4.16 -0.58
CA ILE A 487 28.50 3.94 -0.67
C ILE A 487 28.74 2.45 -0.93
N TYR A 488 29.56 2.15 -1.92
CA TYR A 488 30.02 0.80 -2.26
C TYR A 488 31.55 0.79 -2.21
N TYR A 489 32.11 -0.12 -1.43
CA TYR A 489 33.53 -0.39 -1.37
C TYR A 489 33.77 -1.81 -1.82
N SER A 490 34.76 -2.03 -2.68
CA SER A 490 35.20 -3.37 -3.06
C SER A 490 36.71 -3.44 -3.15
N HIS A 491 37.27 -4.60 -2.83
CA HIS A 491 38.69 -4.88 -2.95
C HIS A 491 38.88 -6.33 -3.39
N PHE A 492 39.64 -6.54 -4.46
CA PHE A 492 39.96 -7.84 -5.03
C PHE A 492 41.47 -8.08 -4.98
N ASN A 493 41.85 -9.28 -4.56
CA ASN A 493 43.24 -9.74 -4.58
C ASN A 493 43.35 -11.03 -5.39
N TYR A 494 44.31 -11.05 -6.32
CA TYR A 494 44.72 -12.27 -7.00
C TYR A 494 45.49 -13.18 -6.03
N GLU A 495 45.33 -14.48 -6.18
CA GLU A 495 46.16 -15.45 -5.45
C GLU A 495 47.57 -15.56 -6.07
N ASP A 496 47.66 -15.46 -7.41
CA ASP A 496 48.93 -15.43 -8.16
C ASP A 496 48.97 -14.23 -9.10
N GLU A 497 49.76 -13.21 -8.75
CA GLU A 497 49.89 -11.97 -9.53
C GLU A 497 50.51 -12.20 -10.92
N ASN A 498 51.15 -13.34 -11.18
CA ASN A 498 51.70 -13.67 -12.50
C ASN A 498 50.70 -14.41 -13.39
N PHE A 499 49.53 -14.76 -12.86
CA PHE A 499 48.50 -15.52 -13.56
C PHE A 499 47.15 -14.78 -13.47
N THR A 500 46.93 -13.83 -14.37
CA THR A 500 45.74 -12.98 -14.40
C THR A 500 45.01 -13.02 -15.75
N PRO A 501 44.59 -14.21 -16.26
CA PRO A 501 43.88 -14.30 -17.54
C PRO A 501 42.48 -13.66 -17.53
N ILE A 502 41.89 -13.42 -16.35
CA ILE A 502 40.60 -12.75 -16.16
C ILE A 502 40.85 -11.42 -15.44
N ASP A 503 40.59 -10.31 -16.13
CA ASP A 503 40.82 -8.97 -15.57
C ASP A 503 39.74 -8.59 -14.55
N MET A 504 40.17 -8.36 -13.32
CA MET A 504 39.33 -7.99 -12.18
C MET A 504 39.66 -6.57 -11.74
N ILE A 505 38.65 -5.82 -11.28
CA ILE A 505 38.87 -4.48 -10.74
C ILE A 505 39.48 -4.60 -9.34
N PRO A 506 40.71 -4.09 -9.09
CA PRO A 506 41.39 -4.31 -7.82
C PRO A 506 40.72 -3.60 -6.64
N THR A 507 40.22 -2.37 -6.83
CA THR A 507 39.55 -1.60 -5.77
C THR A 507 38.53 -0.65 -6.39
N GLU A 508 37.38 -0.53 -5.74
CA GLU A 508 36.30 0.38 -6.11
C GLU A 508 35.82 1.15 -4.87
N VAL A 509 35.64 2.46 -5.00
CA VAL A 509 35.04 3.30 -3.95
C VAL A 509 33.96 4.16 -4.61
N VAL A 510 32.75 3.63 -4.71
CA VAL A 510 31.66 4.25 -5.48
C VAL A 510 30.68 4.92 -4.54
N HIS A 511 30.51 6.23 -4.70
CA HIS A 511 29.40 6.98 -4.13
C HIS A 511 28.29 7.12 -5.15
N SER A 512 27.04 6.89 -4.75
CA SER A 512 25.88 7.00 -5.63
C SER A 512 24.80 7.86 -5.00
N LEU A 513 24.22 8.76 -5.80
CA LEU A 513 22.99 9.47 -5.48
C LEU A 513 21.93 9.06 -6.50
N SER A 514 20.84 8.45 -6.03
CA SER A 514 19.78 7.93 -6.89
C SER A 514 18.40 8.34 -6.40
N GLY A 515 17.45 8.40 -7.34
CA GLY A 515 16.04 8.60 -7.05
C GLY A 515 15.21 7.47 -7.66
N ASN A 516 14.14 7.09 -6.98
CA ASN A 516 13.14 6.15 -7.48
C ASN A 516 11.76 6.79 -7.44
N PHE A 517 11.04 6.67 -8.55
CA PHE A 517 9.69 7.17 -8.73
C PHE A 517 8.79 6.01 -9.15
N GLU A 518 7.65 5.86 -8.46
CA GLU A 518 6.63 4.88 -8.82
C GLU A 518 5.23 5.52 -8.73
N TYR A 519 4.48 5.41 -9.81
CA TYR A 519 3.12 5.96 -9.89
C TYR A 519 2.14 4.92 -10.41
N TRP A 520 1.08 4.68 -9.65
CA TRP A 520 -0.04 3.79 -9.97
C TRP A 520 -1.28 4.62 -10.33
N PRO A 521 -1.57 4.84 -11.63
CA PRO A 521 -2.79 5.56 -12.05
C PRO A 521 -4.07 4.78 -11.72
N CYS A 522 -3.96 3.46 -11.62
CA CYS A 522 -5.00 2.56 -11.15
C CYS A 522 -4.36 1.34 -10.47
N THR A 523 -5.17 0.37 -10.05
CA THR A 523 -4.71 -0.84 -9.34
C THR A 523 -3.93 -1.83 -10.23
N ASN A 524 -3.99 -1.67 -11.56
CA ASN A 524 -3.58 -2.71 -12.50
C ASN A 524 -2.22 -2.44 -13.15
N TRP A 525 -1.70 -1.22 -13.09
CA TRP A 525 -0.39 -0.92 -13.66
C TRP A 525 0.28 0.28 -13.02
N ALA A 526 1.60 0.31 -13.09
CA ALA A 526 2.44 1.39 -12.60
C ALA A 526 3.53 1.75 -13.61
N ILE A 527 3.92 3.03 -13.60
CA ILE A 527 5.16 3.51 -14.21
C ILE A 527 6.20 3.56 -13.10
N VAL A 528 7.36 2.99 -13.39
CA VAL A 528 8.53 3.02 -12.51
C VAL A 528 9.65 3.75 -13.27
N LEU A 529 10.33 4.65 -12.59
CA LEU A 529 11.53 5.29 -13.09
C LEU A 529 12.54 5.40 -11.96
N SER A 530 13.65 4.70 -12.13
CA SER A 530 14.83 4.83 -11.27
C SER A 530 15.98 5.44 -12.05
N GLY A 531 16.87 6.16 -11.37
CA GLY A 531 18.09 6.65 -11.98
C GLY A 531 19.00 7.30 -10.96
N GLY A 532 20.28 7.37 -11.27
CA GLY A 532 21.25 7.92 -10.36
C GLY A 532 22.57 8.27 -11.03
N ARG A 533 23.36 9.08 -10.32
CA ARG A 533 24.73 9.42 -10.67
C ARG A 533 25.67 8.74 -9.68
N ARG A 534 26.73 8.15 -10.20
CA ARG A 534 27.78 7.46 -9.45
C ARG A 534 29.10 8.18 -9.66
N TRP A 535 29.94 8.12 -8.65
CA TRP A 535 31.31 8.61 -8.69
C TRP A 535 32.21 7.59 -8.00
N ASP A 536 33.07 6.94 -8.79
CA ASP A 536 34.15 6.10 -8.30
C ASP A 536 35.35 6.98 -7.98
N VAL A 537 35.70 7.09 -6.70
CA VAL A 537 36.79 7.93 -6.20
C VAL A 537 38.15 7.31 -6.54
N GLU A 538 38.24 5.98 -6.48
CA GLU A 538 39.50 5.26 -6.71
C GLU A 538 39.88 5.32 -8.19
N ARG A 539 38.93 5.02 -9.08
CA ARG A 539 39.15 5.05 -10.53
C ARG A 539 38.94 6.42 -11.17
N SER A 540 38.49 7.42 -10.39
CA SER A 540 38.14 8.76 -10.86
C SER A 540 37.09 8.77 -11.99
N ILE A 541 36.16 7.82 -11.98
CA ILE A 541 35.12 7.65 -13.01
C ILE A 541 33.81 8.30 -12.54
N ASN A 542 33.18 9.07 -13.43
CA ASN A 542 31.81 9.56 -13.25
C ASN A 542 30.88 8.79 -14.17
N SER A 543 29.84 8.19 -13.62
CA SER A 543 28.87 7.42 -14.39
C SER A 543 27.44 7.73 -13.97
N TRP A 544 26.48 7.33 -14.80
CA TRP A 544 25.06 7.44 -14.48
C TRP A 544 24.31 6.27 -15.08
N TYR A 545 23.12 6.03 -14.52
CA TYR A 545 22.22 5.00 -15.02
C TYR A 545 20.77 5.47 -14.95
N VAL A 546 19.93 4.88 -15.79
CA VAL A 546 18.49 5.07 -15.79
C VAL A 546 17.79 3.72 -16.01
N LEU A 547 16.68 3.52 -15.32
CA LEU A 547 15.90 2.29 -15.29
C LEU A 547 14.40 2.64 -15.38
N PRO A 548 13.89 2.96 -16.58
CA PRO A 548 12.45 2.98 -16.82
C PRO A 548 11.87 1.55 -16.72
N GLY A 549 10.65 1.46 -16.22
CA GLY A 549 9.91 0.21 -16.18
C GLY A 549 8.39 0.38 -16.08
N ILE A 550 7.70 -0.72 -16.34
CA ILE A 550 6.25 -0.85 -16.22
C ILE A 550 5.97 -2.08 -15.36
N ARG A 551 5.12 -1.88 -14.35
CA ARG A 551 4.56 -2.97 -13.55
C ARG A 551 3.12 -3.21 -13.95
N LEU A 552 2.73 -4.46 -14.06
CA LEU A 552 1.38 -4.89 -14.41
C LEU A 552 0.86 -5.83 -13.32
N ARG A 553 -0.42 -5.69 -12.98
CA ARG A 553 -1.19 -6.56 -12.10
C ARG A 553 -2.49 -6.93 -12.80
N LEU A 554 -2.61 -8.21 -13.16
CA LEU A 554 -3.80 -8.76 -13.79
C LEU A 554 -4.59 -9.54 -12.74
N GLY A 555 -5.54 -8.84 -12.11
CA GLY A 555 -6.29 -9.36 -10.99
C GLY A 555 -5.39 -9.72 -9.81
N ASN A 556 -5.66 -10.87 -9.21
CA ASN A 556 -5.05 -11.29 -7.94
C ASN A 556 -4.00 -12.40 -8.12
N ARG A 557 -3.69 -12.77 -9.37
CA ARG A 557 -2.92 -13.98 -9.69
C ARG A 557 -1.69 -13.76 -10.54
N ILE A 558 -1.58 -12.64 -11.23
CA ILE A 558 -0.47 -12.38 -12.16
C ILE A 558 0.09 -11.00 -11.88
N GLU A 559 1.39 -10.95 -11.62
CA GLU A 559 2.17 -9.72 -11.53
C GLU A 559 3.35 -9.80 -12.50
N SER A 560 3.55 -8.75 -13.30
CA SER A 560 4.66 -8.69 -14.24
C SER A 560 5.42 -7.37 -14.10
N ASP A 561 6.74 -7.42 -14.25
CA ASP A 561 7.64 -6.27 -14.27
C ASP A 561 8.46 -6.31 -15.55
N ILE A 562 8.47 -5.20 -16.29
CA ILE A 562 9.26 -5.01 -17.49
C ILE A 562 10.11 -3.77 -17.25
N SER A 563 11.42 -3.88 -17.32
CA SER A 563 12.35 -2.78 -17.10
C SER A 563 13.54 -2.85 -18.04
N TYR A 564 14.11 -1.68 -18.35
CA TYR A 564 15.31 -1.58 -19.17
C TYR A 564 16.31 -0.66 -18.46
N GLU A 565 17.47 -1.20 -18.09
CA GLU A 565 18.57 -0.42 -17.52
C GLU A 565 19.52 0.02 -18.61
N TYR A 566 19.90 1.29 -18.59
CA TYR A 566 21.07 1.78 -19.30
C TYR A 566 22.07 2.35 -18.30
N SER A 567 23.32 1.92 -18.36
CA SER A 567 24.42 2.41 -17.52
C SER A 567 25.59 2.86 -18.39
N THR A 568 26.17 4.01 -18.07
CA THR A 568 27.37 4.50 -18.78
C THR A 568 28.68 3.88 -18.29
N GLU A 569 28.59 2.96 -17.34
CA GLU A 569 29.73 2.22 -16.80
C GLU A 569 29.35 0.73 -16.72
N ALA A 570 30.17 -0.10 -17.35
CA ALA A 570 30.19 -1.53 -17.17
C ALA A 570 31.05 -1.85 -15.94
N GLY A 571 30.60 -2.78 -15.09
CA GLY A 571 31.32 -3.24 -13.91
C GLY A 571 32.55 -4.12 -14.21
N THR A 572 33.17 -3.98 -15.38
CA THR A 572 34.34 -4.74 -15.80
C THR A 572 35.58 -3.86 -15.80
N ALA A 573 36.77 -4.49 -15.75
CA ALA A 573 38.05 -3.77 -15.78
C ALA A 573 38.22 -2.92 -17.06
N ALA A 574 37.73 -3.41 -18.20
CA ALA A 574 37.73 -2.68 -19.47
C ALA A 574 36.74 -1.48 -19.51
N GLY A 575 35.83 -1.38 -18.53
CA GLY A 575 34.78 -0.38 -18.50
C GLY A 575 33.81 -0.50 -19.69
N GLY A 576 33.14 0.59 -20.03
CA GLY A 576 32.20 0.67 -21.15
C GLY A 576 30.77 0.93 -20.71
N LYS A 577 29.80 0.63 -21.56
CA LYS A 577 28.37 0.86 -21.31
C LYS A 577 27.62 -0.46 -21.28
N THR A 578 26.52 -0.50 -20.54
CA THR A 578 25.66 -1.68 -20.47
C THR A 578 24.20 -1.33 -20.69
N GLY A 579 23.50 -2.22 -21.39
CA GLY A 579 22.06 -2.22 -21.53
C GLY A 579 21.49 -3.52 -20.98
N THR A 580 20.53 -3.46 -20.06
CA THR A 580 19.90 -4.66 -19.50
C THR A 580 18.38 -4.61 -19.64
N LEU A 581 17.81 -5.48 -20.47
CA LEU A 581 16.36 -5.71 -20.50
C LEU A 581 16.01 -6.79 -19.48
N ARG A 582 15.02 -6.52 -18.61
CA ARG A 582 14.45 -7.52 -17.70
C ARG A 582 12.95 -7.59 -17.88
N VAL A 583 12.44 -8.81 -18.03
CA VAL A 583 11.03 -9.15 -18.00
C VAL A 583 10.86 -10.21 -16.93
N SER A 584 9.96 -10.01 -15.99
CA SER A 584 9.60 -11.02 -14.99
C SER A 584 8.10 -11.11 -14.84
N SER A 585 7.60 -12.30 -14.56
CA SER A 585 6.18 -12.58 -14.32
C SER A 585 6.03 -13.60 -13.21
N LYS A 586 5.18 -13.30 -12.23
CA LYS A 586 4.80 -14.16 -11.11
C LYS A 586 3.35 -14.59 -11.29
N PHE A 587 3.12 -15.89 -11.29
CA PHE A 587 1.82 -16.54 -11.39
C PHE A 587 1.50 -17.21 -10.06
N ILE A 588 0.31 -16.96 -9.51
CA ILE A 588 -0.16 -17.48 -8.22
C ILE A 588 -1.35 -18.40 -8.50
N PHE A 589 -1.28 -19.66 -8.04
CA PHE A 589 -2.22 -20.72 -8.41
C PHE A 589 -3.42 -20.85 -7.46
#